data_AF-A0A2K0UM31-F1
#
_entry.id   AF-A0A2K0UM31-F1
#
_cell.length_a   1.000
_cell.length_b   1.000
_cell.length_c   1.000
_cell.angle_alpha   90.00
_cell.angle_beta   90.00
_cell.angle_gamma   90.00
#
_symmetry.space_group_name_H-M   'P 1'
#
loop_
_entity.id
_entity.type
_entity.pdbx_description
1 polymer ?
#
loop_
_entity_poly.entity_id
_entity_poly.type
_entity_poly.pdbx_seq_one_letter_code
_entity_poly.pdbx_strand_id
1 'polypeptide(L)'
;MSVVKRTRKFLDKDLRSNTSAAKNVSLHARVEALKRGSGSGSGTARGAVVTVMGTGKAIEKTLHVASWFQQQGDCIVEIKTRTIGTVDDVVTGDTDDAFGADNESRLRKLNCLEVAISLK
;
A
#
# COMPACT_ATOMS: atom_id res chain seq x y z
N MET A 1 7.32 10.62 -10.59
CA MET A 1 7.62 9.44 -9.74
C MET A 1 6.79 8.23 -10.19
N SER A 2 7.41 7.06 -10.35
CA SER A 2 6.71 5.84 -10.82
C SER A 2 5.72 5.27 -9.79
N VAL A 3 6.00 5.43 -8.50
CA VAL A 3 5.12 5.00 -7.41
C VAL A 3 3.78 5.72 -7.49
N VAL A 4 3.77 7.04 -7.64
CA VAL A 4 2.56 7.86 -7.81
C VAL A 4 1.68 7.35 -8.97
N LYS A 5 2.28 7.13 -10.14
CA LYS A 5 1.55 6.62 -11.32
C LYS A 5 0.93 5.25 -11.06
N ARG A 6 1.65 4.36 -10.37
CA ARG A 6 1.16 3.02 -10.01
C ARG A 6 0.03 3.09 -9.00
N THR A 7 0.20 3.86 -7.92
CA THR A 7 -0.82 4.08 -6.91
C THR A 7 -2.10 4.62 -7.54
N ARG A 8 -2.00 5.65 -8.40
CA ARG A 8 -3.17 6.19 -9.09
C ARG A 8 -3.84 5.17 -9.99
N LYS A 9 -3.06 4.41 -10.77
CA LYS A 9 -3.59 3.32 -11.61
C LYS A 9 -4.37 2.28 -10.80
N PHE A 10 -3.91 1.93 -9.59
CA PHE A 10 -4.62 0.98 -8.73
C PHE A 10 -5.93 1.57 -8.18
N LEU A 11 -5.93 2.83 -7.75
CA LEU A 11 -7.12 3.54 -7.31
C LEU A 11 -8.15 3.67 -8.45
N ASP A 12 -7.71 4.08 -9.63
CA ASP A 12 -8.58 4.23 -10.81
C ASP A 12 -9.13 2.88 -11.31
N LYS A 13 -8.33 1.80 -11.19
CA LYS A 13 -8.77 0.45 -11.54
C LYS A 13 -9.92 0.01 -10.65
N ASP A 14 -9.82 0.25 -9.35
CA ASP A 14 -10.88 -0.11 -8.40
C ASP A 14 -12.15 0.71 -8.64
N LEU A 15 -12.01 2.02 -8.86
CA LEU A 15 -13.12 2.90 -9.22
C LEU A 15 -13.86 2.38 -10.48
N ARG A 16 -13.11 1.98 -11.52
CA ARG A 16 -13.69 1.41 -12.75
C ARG A 16 -14.30 0.02 -12.51
N SER A 17 -13.69 -0.80 -11.67
CA SER A 17 -14.20 -2.13 -11.32
C SER A 17 -15.54 -2.02 -10.58
N ASN A 18 -15.64 -1.15 -9.59
CA ASN A 18 -16.88 -0.87 -8.87
C ASN A 18 -17.96 -0.25 -9.76
N THR A 19 -17.56 0.52 -10.77
CA THR A 19 -18.50 1.13 -11.74
C THR A 19 -18.91 0.17 -12.87
N SER A 20 -18.19 -0.95 -13.05
CA SER A 20 -18.50 -1.92 -14.10
C SER A 20 -19.75 -2.72 -13.72
N ALA A 21 -20.91 -2.20 -14.13
CA ALA A 21 -22.18 -2.90 -14.04
C ALA A 21 -22.04 -4.27 -14.72
N ALA A 22 -22.49 -5.32 -14.02
CA ALA A 22 -22.50 -6.68 -14.55
C ALA A 22 -23.11 -6.68 -15.97
N LYS A 23 -22.32 -7.13 -16.95
CA LYS A 23 -22.79 -7.29 -18.33
C LYS A 23 -23.99 -8.23 -18.27
N ASN A 24 -25.12 -7.83 -18.87
CA ASN A 24 -26.42 -8.53 -18.89
C ASN A 24 -27.45 -8.18 -17.79
N VAL A 25 -27.29 -7.07 -17.06
CA VAL A 25 -28.30 -6.62 -16.08
C VAL A 25 -29.20 -5.52 -16.68
N SER A 26 -30.51 -5.58 -16.40
CA SER A 26 -31.49 -4.60 -16.86
C SER A 26 -31.18 -3.19 -16.34
N LEU A 27 -31.58 -2.16 -17.09
CA LEU A 27 -31.36 -0.75 -16.71
C LEU A 27 -31.91 -0.45 -15.31
N HIS A 28 -33.07 -1.02 -14.98
CA HIS A 28 -33.71 -0.84 -13.68
C HIS A 28 -32.84 -1.39 -12.53
N ALA A 29 -32.35 -2.62 -12.65
CA ALA A 29 -31.48 -3.22 -11.65
C ALA A 29 -30.12 -2.49 -11.52
N ARG A 30 -29.63 -1.86 -12.60
CA ARG A 30 -28.43 -1.00 -12.57
C ARG A 30 -28.68 0.29 -11.78
N VAL A 31 -29.81 0.95 -12.01
CA VAL A 31 -30.20 2.16 -11.27
C VAL A 31 -30.41 1.84 -9.79
N GLU A 32 -31.01 0.69 -9.48
CA GLU A 32 -31.22 0.25 -8.11
C GLU A 32 -29.90 -0.09 -7.38
N ALA A 33 -28.95 -0.74 -8.07
CA ALA A 33 -27.62 -1.00 -7.52
C ALA A 33 -26.84 0.29 -7.22
N LEU A 34 -26.92 1.28 -8.09
CA LEU A 34 -26.33 2.60 -7.86
C LEU A 34 -26.98 3.33 -6.68
N LYS A 35 -28.31 3.23 -6.53
CA LYS A 35 -29.04 3.79 -5.38
C LYS A 35 -28.63 3.12 -4.06
N ARG A 36 -28.44 1.80 -4.05
CA ARG A 36 -27.92 1.06 -2.89
C ARG A 36 -26.48 1.45 -2.53
N GLY A 37 -25.63 1.72 -3.53
CA GLY A 37 -24.26 2.19 -3.32
C GLY A 37 -24.15 3.65 -2.88
N SER A 38 -25.09 4.51 -3.31
CA SER A 38 -25.09 5.95 -3.01
C SER A 38 -25.73 6.31 -1.66
N GLY A 39 -26.49 5.41 -1.04
CA GLY A 39 -27.27 5.69 0.18
C GLY A 39 -26.62 5.27 1.50
N SER A 40 -25.45 4.63 1.49
CA SER A 40 -24.78 4.20 2.72
C SER A 40 -23.84 5.27 3.26
N GLY A 41 -24.41 6.25 3.97
CA GLY A 41 -23.70 7.22 4.81
C GLY A 41 -23.10 6.61 6.08
N SER A 42 -22.49 5.42 6.02
CA SER A 42 -21.92 4.74 7.20
C SER A 42 -20.79 3.78 6.82
N GLY A 43 -19.56 4.31 6.79
CA GLY A 43 -18.41 3.69 7.45
C GLY A 43 -17.69 2.46 6.87
N THR A 44 -18.12 1.77 5.80
CA THR A 44 -17.39 0.54 5.39
C THR A 44 -17.50 0.07 3.93
N ALA A 45 -17.89 0.91 2.97
CA ALA A 45 -17.57 0.61 1.56
C ALA A 45 -16.09 0.95 1.32
N ARG A 46 -15.17 0.10 1.78
CA ARG A 46 -13.72 0.27 1.59
C ARG A 46 -13.42 0.24 0.09
N GLY A 47 -13.43 1.41 -0.56
CA GLY A 47 -12.73 1.59 -1.82
C GLY A 47 -11.27 1.18 -1.68
N ALA A 48 -10.59 0.93 -2.79
CA ALA A 48 -9.20 0.47 -2.77
C ALA A 48 -8.33 1.37 -1.89
N VAL A 49 -7.67 0.74 -0.93
CA VAL A 49 -6.60 1.33 -0.15
C VAL A 49 -5.29 0.84 -0.73
N VAL A 50 -4.48 1.76 -1.21
CA VAL A 50 -3.12 1.45 -1.68
C VAL A 50 -2.15 1.82 -0.57
N THR A 51 -1.49 0.82 -0.02
CA THR A 51 -0.45 1.00 0.99
C THR A 51 0.92 1.09 0.35
N VAL A 52 1.65 2.16 0.65
CA VAL A 52 3.05 2.37 0.25
C VAL A 52 3.91 2.32 1.51
N MET A 53 4.83 1.36 1.57
CA MET A 53 5.78 1.23 2.69
C MET A 53 7.19 1.65 2.25
N GLY A 54 7.89 2.37 3.12
CA GLY A 54 9.30 2.73 2.93
C GLY A 54 10.10 2.56 4.22
N THR A 55 11.29 1.99 4.11
CA THR A 55 12.25 1.82 5.21
C THR A 55 13.56 2.57 4.92
N GLY A 56 14.27 2.97 5.97
CA GLY A 56 15.57 3.66 5.84
C GLY A 56 15.52 4.87 4.89
N LYS A 57 16.41 4.91 3.89
CA LYS A 57 16.49 6.00 2.89
C LYS A 57 15.21 6.16 2.04
N ALA A 58 14.36 5.13 1.97
CA ALA A 58 13.10 5.23 1.23
C ALA A 58 12.00 5.99 1.99
N ILE A 59 12.15 6.23 3.30
CA ILE A 59 11.17 6.96 4.11
C ILE A 59 10.92 8.37 3.55
N GLU A 60 11.99 9.09 3.17
CA GLU A 60 11.90 10.43 2.56
C GLU A 60 11.04 10.40 1.29
N LYS A 61 11.30 9.43 0.40
CA LYS A 61 10.55 9.28 -0.85
C LYS A 61 9.09 8.91 -0.59
N THR A 62 8.83 8.05 0.40
CA THR A 62 7.46 7.67 0.78
C THR A 62 6.69 8.86 1.34
N LEU A 63 7.34 9.73 2.11
CA LEU A 63 6.74 10.96 2.62
C LEU A 63 6.45 11.98 1.50
N HIS A 64 7.33 12.09 0.49
CA HIS A 64 7.03 12.88 -0.71
C HIS A 64 5.82 12.35 -1.49
N VAL A 65 5.64 11.02 -1.56
CA VAL A 65 4.45 10.42 -2.18
C VAL A 65 3.19 10.77 -1.39
N ALA A 66 3.23 10.68 -0.06
CA ALA A 66 2.12 11.07 0.80
C ALA A 66 1.71 12.53 0.58
N SER A 67 2.70 13.44 0.61
CA SER A 67 2.47 14.88 0.37
C SER A 67 1.87 15.15 -1.00
N TRP A 68 2.34 14.47 -2.05
CA TRP A 68 1.80 14.62 -3.40
C TRP A 68 0.31 14.27 -3.48
N PHE A 69 -0.11 13.16 -2.86
CA PHE A 69 -1.53 12.74 -2.85
C PHE A 69 -2.40 13.61 -1.94
N GLN A 70 -1.86 14.11 -0.84
CA GLN A 70 -2.56 15.06 0.03
C GLN A 70 -2.92 16.35 -0.72
N GLN A 71 -2.04 16.83 -1.60
CA GLN A 71 -2.25 18.04 -2.40
C GLN A 71 -3.29 17.87 -3.53
N GLN A 72 -3.59 16.66 -3.98
CA GLN A 72 -4.58 16.44 -5.06
C GLN A 72 -6.03 16.71 -4.63
N GLY A 73 -6.31 16.68 -3.33
CA GLY A 73 -7.64 17.00 -2.78
C GLY A 73 -8.69 15.88 -2.92
N ASP A 74 -8.50 14.90 -3.79
CA ASP A 74 -9.40 13.78 -4.07
C ASP A 74 -9.07 12.47 -3.32
N CYS A 75 -7.96 12.46 -2.57
CA CYS A 75 -7.52 11.31 -1.79
C CYS A 75 -7.52 11.59 -0.28
N ILE A 76 -7.74 10.54 0.51
CA ILE A 76 -7.45 10.47 1.94
C ILE A 76 -6.10 9.77 2.11
N VAL A 77 -5.24 10.35 2.95
CA VAL A 77 -3.90 9.82 3.22
C VAL A 77 -3.77 9.59 4.73
N GLU A 78 -3.48 8.35 5.12
CA GLU A 78 -3.21 7.95 6.50
C GLU A 78 -1.75 7.50 6.61
N ILE A 79 -1.02 7.97 7.63
CA ILE A 79 0.39 7.66 7.84
C ILE A 79 0.55 6.91 9.16
N LYS A 80 1.29 5.80 9.14
CA LYS A 80 1.61 4.98 10.31
C LYS A 80 3.10 4.70 10.38
N THR A 81 3.67 4.79 11.57
CA THR A 81 5.04 4.36 11.85
C THR A 81 5.04 2.93 12.38
N ARG A 82 5.91 2.08 11.85
CA ARG A 82 6.10 0.70 12.30
C ARG A 82 7.57 0.37 12.48
N THR A 83 7.84 -0.70 13.23
CA THR A 83 9.15 -1.32 13.34
C THR A 83 9.12 -2.65 12.60
N ILE A 84 10.07 -2.90 11.70
CA ILE A 84 10.22 -4.13 10.94
C ILE A 84 11.51 -4.84 11.36
N GLY A 85 11.44 -6.15 11.59
CA GLY A 85 12.62 -7.00 11.76
C GLY A 85 13.12 -7.50 10.40
N THR A 86 14.41 -7.34 10.14
CA THR A 86 15.12 -7.93 9.01
C THR A 86 16.09 -8.97 9.52
N VAL A 87 16.21 -10.08 8.81
CA VAL A 87 17.19 -11.13 9.09
C VAL A 87 18.28 -11.01 8.04
N ASP A 88 19.49 -10.69 8.48
CA ASP A 88 20.68 -10.59 7.62
C ASP A 88 21.55 -11.83 7.89
N ASP A 89 21.98 -12.55 6.86
CA ASP A 89 23.00 -13.61 7.00
C ASP A 89 24.39 -12.98 7.15
N VAL A 90 25.17 -13.47 8.09
CA VAL A 90 26.51 -12.96 8.40
C VAL A 90 27.52 -14.08 8.20
N VAL A 91 28.54 -13.81 7.38
CA VAL A 91 29.70 -14.70 7.20
C VAL A 91 30.83 -14.16 8.07
N THR A 92 31.22 -14.91 9.10
CA THR A 92 32.39 -14.62 9.92
C THR A 92 33.65 -15.11 9.20
N GLY A 93 34.65 -14.23 9.08
CA GLY A 93 35.83 -14.44 8.26
C GLY A 93 36.99 -15.13 8.96
N ASP A 94 36.75 -15.93 10.00
CA ASP A 94 37.83 -16.70 10.64
C ASP A 94 38.07 -17.99 9.84
N THR A 95 38.97 -17.85 8.87
CA THR A 95 39.70 -18.93 8.22
C THR A 95 40.57 -19.64 9.24
N ASP A 96 40.09 -20.75 9.82
CA ASP A 96 40.95 -21.92 10.14
C ASP A 96 40.19 -23.20 10.53
N ASP A 97 38.87 -23.28 10.37
CA ASP A 97 38.15 -24.54 10.58
C ASP A 97 37.77 -25.21 9.26
N ALA A 98 38.46 -26.32 8.97
CA ALA A 98 38.33 -27.15 7.77
C ALA A 98 36.96 -27.86 7.61
N PHE A 99 35.95 -27.53 8.42
CA PHE A 99 34.62 -28.15 8.38
C PHE A 99 33.52 -27.17 8.77
N GLY A 100 32.99 -26.44 7.78
CA GLY A 100 31.70 -25.74 7.87
C GLY A 100 31.81 -24.28 8.26
N ALA A 101 31.49 -23.38 7.32
CA ALA A 101 31.25 -21.99 7.64
C ALA A 101 30.01 -21.89 8.56
N ASP A 102 30.21 -21.48 9.80
CA ASP A 102 29.13 -21.17 10.72
C ASP A 102 28.37 -19.95 10.19
N ASN A 103 27.28 -20.18 9.47
CA ASN A 103 26.39 -19.14 8.99
C ASN A 103 25.57 -18.63 10.19
N GLU A 104 25.91 -17.45 10.71
CA GLU A 104 25.15 -16.81 11.78
C GLU A 104 24.10 -15.86 11.18
N SER A 105 22.84 -15.98 11.58
CA SER A 105 21.79 -15.05 11.20
C SER A 105 21.65 -13.92 12.23
N ARG A 106 21.72 -12.67 11.79
CA ARG A 106 21.55 -11.48 12.63
C ARG A 106 20.17 -10.86 12.43
N LEU A 107 19.40 -10.73 13.52
CA LEU A 107 18.15 -9.96 13.52
C LEU A 107 18.45 -8.46 13.73
N ARG A 108 17.97 -7.61 12.82
CA ARG A 108 18.07 -6.15 12.89
C ARG A 108 16.70 -5.50 12.82
N LYS A 109 16.43 -4.52 13.69
CA LYS A 109 15.17 -3.76 13.68
C LYS A 109 15.35 -2.45 12.92
N LEU A 110 14.40 -2.14 12.04
CA LEU A 110 14.38 -0.92 11.23
C LEU A 110 13.05 -0.18 11.37
N ASN A 111 13.12 1.14 11.27
CA ASN A 111 11.92 1.98 11.18
C ASN A 111 11.31 1.86 9.78
N CYS A 112 9.98 1.82 9.72
CA CYS A 112 9.17 1.77 8.52
C CYS A 112 8.08 2.83 8.57
N LEU A 113 7.90 3.55 7.47
CA LEU A 113 6.78 4.45 7.25
C LEU A 113 5.79 3.77 6.31
N GLU A 114 4.56 3.59 6.78
CA GLU A 114 3.42 3.09 6.01
C GLU A 114 2.49 4.25 5.67
N VAL A 115 2.18 4.42 4.38
CA VAL A 115 1.27 5.44 3.87
C VAL A 115 0.11 4.73 3.17
N ALA A 116 -1.06 4.78 3.76
CA ALA A 116 -2.30 4.27 3.19
C ALA A 116 -3.03 5.38 2.44
N ILE A 117 -3.36 5.15 1.18
CA ILE A 117 -3.99 6.13 0.29
C ILE A 117 -5.29 5.54 -0.23
N SER A 118 -6.40 6.25 -0.06
CA SER A 118 -7.71 5.89 -0.62
C SER A 118 -8.34 7.08 -1.31
N LEU A 119 -9.30 6.83 -2.19
CA LEU A 119 -10.15 7.90 -2.73
C LEU A 119 -11.10 8.39 -1.63
N LYS A 120 -11.48 9.68 -1.69
CA LYS A 120 -12.54 10.27 -0.85
C LYS A 120 -13.92 9.81 -1.28
#